data_AF-A0A2W6TYV7-F1
#
_entry.id   AF-A0A2W6TYV7-F1
#
_cell.length_a   1.000
_cell.length_b   1.000
_cell.length_c   1.000
_cell.angle_alpha   90.00
_cell.angle_beta   90.00
_cell.angle_gamma   90.00
#
_symmetry.space_group_name_H-M   'P 1'
#
loop_
_entity.id
_entity.type
_entity.pdbx_description
1 polymer ?
#
loop_
_entity_poly.entity_id
_entity_poly.type
_entity_poly.pdbx_seq_one_letter_code
_entity_poly.pdbx_strand_id
1 'polypeptide(L)'
;MLLFWGVLFIIASNFFNIYKVQFVGKSVDELTKNGNLGFNHQVLIYVAIIVGCSLLTGFFTFMMRQTIIVASRRIEYELKNKIYRHYQDLSLTDYKQTTIGDLMNRLSEDVVAVRMYLGPGVMYVANLIVLVIITAVYM
;
A
#
# COMPACT_ATOMS: atom_id res chain seq x y z
N MET A 1 -7.41 -1.57 -14.56
CA MET A 1 -7.80 -2.86 -13.93
C MET A 1 -6.98 -3.19 -12.68
N LEU A 2 -5.65 -3.09 -12.69
CA LEU A 2 -4.78 -3.41 -11.53
C LEU A 2 -5.03 -2.56 -10.27
N LEU A 3 -5.37 -1.28 -10.42
CA LEU A 3 -5.63 -0.39 -9.29
C LEU A 3 -6.89 -0.74 -8.49
N PHE A 4 -7.94 -1.24 -9.16
CA PHE A 4 -9.17 -1.67 -8.49
C PHE A 4 -8.93 -2.87 -7.57
N TRP A 5 -8.15 -3.85 -8.05
CA TRP A 5 -7.70 -4.99 -7.23
C TRP A 5 -6.80 -4.54 -6.07
N GLY A 6 -5.95 -3.52 -6.29
CA GLY A 6 -5.15 -2.91 -5.23
C GLY A 6 -5.98 -2.38 -4.06
N VAL A 7 -7.11 -1.70 -4.34
CA VAL A 7 -8.02 -1.20 -3.29
C VAL A 7 -8.66 -2.35 -2.51
N LEU A 8 -9.08 -3.42 -3.20
CA LEU A 8 -9.66 -4.59 -2.54
C LEU A 8 -8.65 -5.26 -1.58
N PHE A 9 -7.37 -5.34 -1.98
CA PHE A 9 -6.31 -5.85 -1.11
C PHE A 9 -6.00 -4.94 0.08
N ILE A 10 -6.16 -3.62 -0.06
CA ILE A 10 -6.04 -2.66 1.06
C ILE A 10 -7.12 -2.93 2.10
N ILE A 11 -8.37 -3.13 1.66
CA ILE A 11 -9.50 -3.43 2.56
C ILE A 11 -9.26 -4.74 3.29
N ALA A 12 -8.93 -5.81 2.55
CA ALA A 12 -8.65 -7.12 3.12
C ALA A 12 -7.49 -7.06 4.14
N SER A 13 -6.36 -6.44 3.78
CA SER A 13 -5.20 -6.32 4.67
C SER A 13 -5.52 -5.60 5.98
N ASN A 14 -6.22 -4.46 5.91
CA ASN A 14 -6.59 -3.71 7.11
C ASN A 14 -7.62 -4.44 7.97
N PHE A 15 -8.56 -5.17 7.37
CA PHE A 15 -9.51 -5.99 8.11
C PHE A 15 -8.81 -7.05 8.96
N PHE A 16 -7.87 -7.83 8.39
CA PHE A 16 -7.09 -8.80 9.16
C PHE A 16 -6.16 -8.15 10.18
N ASN A 17 -5.68 -6.93 9.89
CA ASN A 17 -4.84 -6.17 10.81
C ASN A 17 -5.60 -5.73 12.06
N ILE A 18 -6.86 -5.29 11.93
CA ILE A 18 -7.69 -4.89 13.08
C ILE A 18 -8.25 -6.13 13.79
N TYR A 19 -8.70 -7.13 13.03
CA TYR A 19 -9.28 -8.36 13.58
C TYR A 19 -8.34 -9.05 14.58
N LYS A 20 -7.04 -9.18 14.26
CA LYS A 20 -6.05 -9.79 15.17
C LYS A 20 -5.90 -9.03 16.50
N VAL A 21 -6.08 -7.71 16.54
CA VAL A 21 -5.87 -6.88 17.74
C VAL A 21 -6.88 -7.24 18.85
N GLN A 22 -8.14 -7.50 18.50
CA GLN A 22 -9.14 -7.91 19.48
C GLN A 22 -8.85 -9.28 20.12
N PHE A 23 -8.28 -10.21 19.36
CA PHE A 23 -7.89 -11.52 19.90
C PHE A 23 -6.71 -11.42 20.86
N VAL A 24 -5.81 -10.44 20.68
CA VAL A 24 -4.76 -10.15 21.65
C VAL A 24 -5.38 -9.74 22.99
N GLY A 25 -6.37 -8.83 22.98
CA GLY A 25 -7.09 -8.42 24.20
C GLY A 25 -7.78 -9.60 24.91
N LYS A 26 -8.56 -10.39 24.17
CA LYS A 26 -9.24 -11.59 24.71
C LYS A 26 -8.26 -12.63 25.26
N SER A 27 -7.08 -12.77 24.65
CA SER A 27 -6.04 -13.69 25.15
C SER A 27 -5.48 -13.23 26.49
N VAL A 28 -5.26 -11.91 26.67
CA VAL A 28 -4.79 -11.35 27.94
C VAL A 28 -5.86 -11.46 29.01
N ASP A 29 -7.11 -11.13 28.70
CA ASP A 29 -8.23 -11.21 29.67
C ASP A 29 -8.47 -12.64 30.16
N GLU A 30 -8.40 -13.64 29.28
CA GLU A 30 -8.51 -15.07 29.64
C GLU A 30 -7.37 -15.53 30.54
N LEU A 31 -6.14 -15.07 30.29
CA LEU A 31 -4.99 -15.37 31.14
C LEU A 31 -5.15 -14.74 32.53
N THR A 32 -5.65 -13.51 32.62
CA THR A 32 -5.87 -12.81 33.89
C THR A 32 -7.03 -13.41 34.69
N LYS A 33 -8.12 -13.85 34.04
CA LYS A 33 -9.30 -14.43 34.72
C LYS A 33 -9.07 -15.83 35.25
N ASN A 34 -8.41 -16.70 34.47
CA ASN A 34 -8.34 -18.12 34.81
C ASN A 34 -7.23 -18.47 35.81
N GLY A 35 -6.25 -17.60 36.07
CA GLY A 35 -5.18 -17.78 37.08
C GLY A 35 -4.29 -19.04 36.92
N ASN A 36 -4.65 -19.94 36.00
CA ASN A 36 -3.98 -21.17 35.68
C ASN A 36 -2.95 -20.88 34.58
N LEU A 37 -1.67 -20.82 34.98
CA LEU A 37 -0.50 -20.78 34.10
C LEU A 37 -0.27 -22.12 33.33
N GLY A 38 -1.27 -23.00 33.28
CA GLY A 38 -1.22 -24.30 32.61
C GLY A 38 -1.70 -24.25 31.16
N PHE A 39 -1.50 -25.35 30.42
CA PHE A 39 -1.90 -25.54 29.02
C PHE A 39 -3.40 -25.27 28.81
N ASN A 40 -3.77 -24.03 28.52
CA ASN A 40 -5.13 -23.65 28.23
C ASN A 40 -5.38 -23.71 26.71
N HIS A 41 -6.14 -24.71 26.28
CA HIS A 41 -6.43 -24.97 24.86
C HIS A 41 -7.02 -23.74 24.16
N GLN A 42 -7.81 -22.93 24.87
CA GLN A 42 -8.41 -21.70 24.34
C GLN A 42 -7.37 -20.62 24.00
N VAL A 43 -6.35 -20.44 24.85
CA VAL A 43 -5.25 -19.49 24.58
C VAL A 43 -4.46 -19.93 23.36
N LEU A 44 -4.22 -21.23 23.20
CA LEU A 44 -3.50 -21.78 22.05
C LEU A 44 -4.27 -21.57 20.73
N ILE A 45 -5.60 -21.69 20.76
CA ILE A 45 -6.46 -21.36 19.61
C ILE A 45 -6.35 -19.86 19.27
N TYR A 46 -6.40 -18.96 20.26
CA TYR A 46 -6.29 -17.52 20.00
C TYR A 46 -4.92 -17.14 19.42
N VAL A 47 -3.83 -17.71 19.95
CA VAL A 47 -2.48 -17.52 19.39
C VAL A 47 -2.42 -18.03 17.94
N ALA A 48 -3.00 -19.21 17.65
CA ALA A 48 -3.07 -19.73 16.28
C ALA A 48 -3.85 -18.80 15.33
N ILE A 49 -4.96 -18.22 15.79
CA ILE A 49 -5.74 -17.23 15.03
C ILE A 49 -4.91 -15.96 14.77
N ILE A 50 -4.19 -15.45 15.77
CA ILE A 50 -3.32 -14.27 15.65
C ILE A 50 -2.24 -14.52 14.61
N VAL A 51 -1.56 -15.67 14.66
CA VAL A 51 -0.52 -16.05 13.70
C VAL A 51 -1.10 -16.17 12.29
N GLY A 52 -2.24 -16.86 12.14
CA GLY A 52 -2.94 -16.98 10.85
C GLY A 52 -3.32 -15.63 10.25
N CYS A 53 -3.91 -14.74 11.05
CA CYS A 53 -4.26 -13.38 10.63
C CYS A 53 -3.02 -12.55 10.27
N SER A 54 -1.91 -12.71 11.00
CA SER A 54 -0.65 -12.01 10.72
C SER A 54 -0.06 -12.44 9.37
N LEU A 55 -0.06 -13.75 9.07
CA LEU A 55 0.37 -14.28 7.78
C LEU A 55 -0.49 -13.76 6.63
N LEU A 56 -1.83 -13.78 6.79
CA LEU A 56 -2.76 -13.24 5.80
C LEU A 56 -2.53 -11.73 5.58
N THR A 57 -2.37 -10.97 6.66
CA THR A 57 -2.07 -9.53 6.58
C THR A 57 -0.78 -9.30 5.77
N GLY A 58 0.26 -10.07 6.04
CA GLY A 58 1.53 -10.01 5.30
C GLY A 58 1.35 -10.32 3.80
N PHE A 59 0.59 -11.37 3.50
CA PHE A 59 0.30 -11.78 2.12
C PHE A 59 -0.47 -10.70 1.34
N PHE A 60 -1.55 -10.16 1.90
CA PHE A 60 -2.33 -9.09 1.26
C PHE A 60 -1.52 -7.80 1.11
N THR A 61 -0.67 -7.47 2.08
CA THR A 61 0.23 -6.32 1.99
C THR A 61 1.25 -6.51 0.86
N PHE A 62 1.75 -7.74 0.64
CA PHE A 62 2.62 -8.04 -0.48
C PHE A 62 1.89 -7.90 -1.83
N MET A 63 0.68 -8.45 -1.95
CA MET A 63 -0.16 -8.32 -3.16
C MET A 63 -0.52 -6.87 -3.49
N MET A 64 -0.85 -6.07 -2.47
CA MET A 64 -1.07 -4.63 -2.60
C MET A 64 0.17 -3.93 -3.19
N ARG A 65 1.37 -4.25 -2.68
CA ARG A 65 2.62 -3.69 -3.21
C ARG A 65 2.88 -4.12 -4.65
N GLN A 66 2.67 -5.40 -4.97
CA GLN A 66 2.85 -5.91 -6.34
C GLN A 66 1.89 -5.27 -7.34
N THR A 67 0.67 -4.91 -6.93
CA THR A 67 -0.30 -4.28 -7.84
C THR A 67 -0.04 -2.78 -7.98
N ILE A 68 -0.01 -2.04 -6.87
CA ILE A 68 0.02 -0.57 -6.91
C ILE A 68 1.41 -0.03 -7.28
N ILE A 69 2.48 -0.55 -6.66
CA ILE A 69 3.83 -0.03 -6.89
C ILE A 69 4.31 -0.39 -8.30
N VAL A 70 4.05 -1.61 -8.76
CA VAL A 70 4.45 -2.04 -10.11
C VAL A 70 3.65 -1.29 -11.17
N ALA A 71 2.34 -1.09 -10.97
CA ALA A 71 1.53 -0.27 -11.89
C ALA A 71 2.08 1.16 -11.99
N SER A 72 2.39 1.78 -10.85
CA SER A 72 2.99 3.12 -10.79
C SER A 72 4.32 3.22 -11.55
N ARG A 73 5.19 2.20 -11.46
CA ARG A 73 6.46 2.13 -12.22
C ARG A 73 6.23 1.98 -13.73
N ARG A 74 5.21 1.22 -14.15
CA ARG A 74 4.85 1.11 -15.57
C ARG A 74 4.37 2.44 -16.14
N ILE A 75 3.53 3.16 -15.37
CA ILE A 75 3.07 4.51 -15.75
C ILE A 75 4.26 5.46 -15.86
N GLU A 76 5.21 5.43 -14.92
CA GLU A 76 6.45 6.23 -14.98
C GLU A 76 7.22 5.96 -16.27
N TYR A 77 7.41 4.67 -16.62
CA TYR A 77 8.13 4.26 -17.82
C TYR A 77 7.44 4.73 -19.11
N GLU A 78 6.12 4.54 -19.21
CA GLU A 78 5.34 4.99 -20.37
C GLU A 78 5.36 6.51 -20.52
N LEU A 79 5.26 7.25 -19.42
CA LEU A 79 5.30 8.71 -19.42
C LEU A 79 6.67 9.24 -19.87
N LYS A 80 7.76 8.67 -19.34
CA LYS A 80 9.13 9.02 -19.79
C LYS A 80 9.32 8.75 -21.28
N ASN A 81 8.88 7.60 -21.78
CA ASN A 81 8.98 7.28 -23.20
C ASN A 81 8.17 8.24 -24.09
N LYS A 82 6.97 8.63 -23.67
CA LYS A 82 6.13 9.56 -24.43
C LYS A 82 6.76 10.95 -24.51
N ILE A 83 7.27 11.47 -23.39
CA ILE A 83 7.95 12.76 -23.34
C ILE A 83 9.26 12.72 -24.14
N TYR A 84 10.03 11.65 -24.00
CA TYR A 84 11.27 11.48 -24.74
C TYR A 84 11.07 11.48 -26.27
N ARG A 85 10.05 10.76 -26.77
CA ARG A 85 9.68 10.80 -28.19
C ARG A 85 9.27 12.21 -28.63
N HIS A 86 8.50 12.91 -27.81
CA HIS A 86 8.12 14.29 -28.10
C HIS A 86 9.33 15.23 -28.19
N TYR A 87 10.33 15.04 -27.33
CA TYR A 87 11.57 15.81 -27.41
C TYR A 87 12.38 15.51 -28.68
N GLN A 88 12.35 14.28 -29.19
CA GLN A 88 13.03 13.93 -30.44
C GLN A 88 12.42 14.61 -31.68
N ASP A 89 11.11 14.86 -31.67
CA ASP A 89 10.38 15.53 -32.76
C ASP A 89 10.43 17.07 -32.66
N LEU A 90 11.06 17.63 -31.62
CA LEU A 90 11.08 19.06 -31.37
C LEU A 90 12.00 19.81 -32.35
N SER A 91 11.57 20.98 -32.82
CA SER A 91 12.36 21.76 -33.78
C SER A 91 13.58 22.43 -33.12
N LEU A 92 14.63 22.71 -33.92
CA LEU A 92 15.83 23.41 -33.45
C LEU A 92 15.54 24.81 -32.89
N THR A 93 14.43 25.44 -33.31
CA THR A 93 14.00 26.75 -32.81
C THR A 93 13.47 26.65 -31.38
N ASP A 94 12.71 25.61 -31.08
CA ASP A 94 12.14 25.36 -29.74
C ASP A 94 13.22 24.95 -28.73
N TYR A 95 14.22 24.20 -29.20
CA TYR A 95 15.42 23.86 -28.41
C TYR A 95 16.29 25.08 -28.06
N LYS A 96 16.26 26.15 -28.86
CA LYS A 96 16.98 27.40 -28.55
C LYS A 96 16.24 28.25 -27.52
N GLN A 97 14.92 28.12 -27.42
CA GLN A 97 14.10 28.85 -26.45
C GLN A 97 14.03 28.12 -25.09
N THR A 98 14.30 26.81 -25.06
CA THR A 98 14.16 25.98 -23.84
C THR A 98 15.51 25.42 -23.39
N THR A 99 15.88 25.64 -22.13
CA THR A 99 17.13 25.10 -21.58
C THR A 99 17.08 23.57 -21.49
N ILE A 100 18.12 22.88 -21.99
CA ILE A 100 18.22 21.41 -21.92
C ILE A 100 18.12 20.90 -20.46
N GLY A 101 18.63 21.67 -19.51
CA GLY A 101 18.51 21.38 -18.07
C GLY A 101 17.05 21.31 -17.60
N ASP A 102 16.19 22.19 -18.10
CA ASP A 102 14.77 22.24 -17.75
C ASP A 102 14.02 21.02 -18.31
N LEU A 103 14.33 20.63 -19.55
CA LEU A 103 13.78 19.44 -20.19
C LEU A 103 14.15 18.16 -19.41
N MET A 104 15.40 18.09 -18.93
CA MET A 104 15.90 16.98 -18.11
C MET A 104 15.28 16.95 -16.71
N ASN A 105 15.08 18.12 -16.10
CA ASN A 105 14.41 18.24 -14.80
C ASN A 105 12.96 17.77 -14.89
N ARG A 106 12.21 18.17 -15.91
CA ARG A 106 10.82 17.69 -16.11
C ARG A 106 10.75 16.17 -16.27
N LEU A 107 11.70 15.58 -17.00
CA LEU A 107 11.73 14.13 -17.22
C LEU A 107 12.12 13.35 -15.94
N SER A 108 13.01 13.91 -15.12
CA SER A 108 13.61 13.23 -13.97
C SER A 108 12.91 13.52 -12.65
N GLU A 109 12.38 14.72 -12.46
CA GLU A 109 11.70 15.16 -11.25
C GLU A 109 10.18 15.11 -11.39
N ASP A 110 9.59 15.79 -12.38
CA ASP A 110 8.13 15.91 -12.48
C ASP A 110 7.47 14.54 -12.73
N VAL A 111 8.03 13.73 -13.63
CA VAL A 111 7.53 12.37 -13.88
C VAL A 111 7.62 11.49 -12.64
N VAL A 112 8.68 11.65 -11.85
CA VAL A 112 8.85 10.92 -10.59
C VAL A 112 7.87 11.42 -9.54
N ALA A 113 7.56 12.72 -9.50
CA ALA A 113 6.52 13.28 -8.66
C ALA A 113 5.15 12.70 -9.02
N VAL A 114 4.79 12.66 -10.31
CA VAL A 114 3.53 12.03 -10.78
C VAL A 114 3.44 10.57 -10.34
N ARG A 115 4.53 9.81 -10.45
CA ARG A 115 4.60 8.44 -9.95
C ARG A 115 4.35 8.37 -8.43
N MET A 116 4.99 9.25 -7.66
CA MET A 116 4.83 9.27 -6.21
C MET A 116 3.38 9.56 -5.81
N TYR A 117 2.68 10.45 -6.51
CA TYR A 117 1.25 10.67 -6.33
C TYR A 117 0.42 9.43 -6.66
N LEU A 118 0.60 8.84 -7.85
CA LEU A 118 -0.22 7.73 -8.34
C LEU A 118 0.05 6.38 -7.69
N GLY A 119 1.25 6.17 -7.13
CA GLY A 119 1.62 4.94 -6.45
C GLY A 119 1.45 5.06 -4.93
N PRO A 120 2.51 5.43 -4.19
CA PRO A 120 2.46 5.55 -2.74
C PRO A 120 1.40 6.52 -2.21
N GLY A 121 1.21 7.68 -2.85
CA GLY A 121 0.25 8.69 -2.40
C GLY A 121 -1.17 8.14 -2.30
N VAL A 122 -1.68 7.60 -3.41
CA VAL A 122 -3.00 6.94 -3.44
C VAL A 122 -3.06 5.75 -2.47
N MET A 123 -2.00 4.95 -2.40
CA MET A 123 -1.94 3.79 -1.49
C MET A 123 -2.11 4.21 -0.03
N TYR A 124 -1.41 5.24 0.43
CA TYR A 124 -1.48 5.68 1.82
C TYR A 124 -2.82 6.32 2.16
N VAL A 125 -3.35 7.16 1.27
CA VAL A 125 -4.66 7.79 1.49
C VAL A 125 -5.76 6.73 1.56
N ALA A 126 -5.77 5.77 0.64
CA ALA A 126 -6.73 4.66 0.66
C ALA A 126 -6.57 3.80 1.92
N ASN A 127 -5.33 3.50 2.33
CA ASN A 127 -5.06 2.75 3.56
C ASN A 127 -5.60 3.50 4.79
N LEU A 128 -5.34 4.80 4.89
CA LEU A 128 -5.80 5.64 6.00
C LEU A 128 -7.32 5.69 6.08
N ILE A 129 -8.01 5.93 4.97
CA ILE A 129 -9.48 5.97 4.94
C ILE A 129 -10.06 4.64 5.42
N VAL A 130 -9.55 3.52 4.89
CA VAL A 130 -10.00 2.18 5.27
C VAL A 130 -9.72 1.91 6.76
N LEU A 131 -8.51 2.25 7.23
CA LEU A 131 -8.12 2.06 8.62
C LEU A 131 -9.04 2.84 9.56
N VAL A 132 -9.30 4.12 9.26
CA VAL A 132 -10.18 4.97 10.07
C VAL A 132 -11.61 4.44 10.10
N ILE A 133 -12.16 4.06 8.94
CA ILE A 133 -13.53 3.53 8.86
C ILE A 133 -13.65 2.23 9.66
N ILE A 134 -12.76 1.27 9.47
CA ILE A 134 -12.85 -0.01 10.18
C ILE A 134 -12.66 0.22 11.67
N THR A 135 -11.68 1.04 12.08
CA THR A 135 -11.43 1.33 13.50
C THR A 135 -12.65 1.98 14.15
N ALA A 136 -13.25 3.00 13.52
CA ALA A 136 -14.42 3.70 14.06
C ALA A 136 -15.69 2.83 14.14
N VAL A 137 -15.79 1.78 13.32
CA VAL A 137 -16.92 0.84 13.36
C VAL A 137 -16.70 -0.29 14.37
N TYR A 138 -15.44 -0.74 14.55
CA TYR A 138 -15.09 -1.91 15.37
C TYR A 138 -14.65 -1.58 16.81
N MET A 139 -14.23 -0.35 17.10
CA MET A 139 -13.91 0.16 18.45
C MET A 139 -14.98 1.14 18.90
#